data_AF-A0A3C1FT55-F1
#
_entry.id   AF-A0A3C1FT55-F1
#
_cell.length_a   1.000
_cell.length_b   1.000
_cell.length_c   1.000
_cell.angle_alpha   90.00
_cell.angle_beta   90.00
_cell.angle_gamma   90.00
#
_symmetry.space_group_name_H-M   'P 1'
#
loop_
_entity.id
_entity.type
_entity.pdbx_description
1 polymer ?
#
loop_
_entity_poly.entity_id
_entity_poly.type
_entity_poly.pdbx_seq_one_letter_code
_entity_poly.pdbx_strand_id
1 'polypeptide(L)'
;MCGRLSLMESISSINSSQEIWGIDSVLLHYARLPGKKNVSFWGPADPRARLKSEQDLISEIYYVKGPCSPCIPVAEYSPCKGASCKLNKGAL
;
A
#
# COMPACT_ATOMS: atom_id res chain seq x y z
N MET A 1 5.15 16.45 -6.31
CA MET A 1 3.78 16.10 -5.89
C MET A 1 3.60 16.14 -4.38
N CYS A 2 4.50 15.57 -3.58
CA CYS A 2 4.34 15.45 -2.12
C CYS A 2 4.10 16.79 -1.41
N GLY A 3 2.94 16.90 -0.74
CA GLY A 3 2.52 18.07 0.04
C GLY A 3 2.20 19.33 -0.77
N ARG A 4 2.22 19.26 -2.11
CA ARG A 4 2.02 20.43 -2.99
C ARG A 4 0.76 20.37 -3.84
N LEU A 5 0.18 19.19 -3.99
CA LEU A 5 -1.00 18.95 -4.81
C LEU A 5 -2.17 18.58 -3.92
N SER A 6 -3.35 19.04 -4.31
CA SER A 6 -4.61 18.47 -3.82
C SER A 6 -4.72 16.99 -4.22
N LEU A 7 -5.69 16.28 -3.62
CA LEU A 7 -5.98 14.90 -3.99
C LEU A 7 -6.33 14.76 -5.47
N MET A 8 -7.18 15.66 -6.00
CA MET A 8 -7.61 15.61 -7.40
C MET A 8 -6.47 15.86 -8.39
N GLU A 9 -5.58 16.82 -8.09
CA GLU A 9 -4.38 17.06 -8.89
C GLU A 9 -3.43 15.87 -8.84
N SER A 10 -3.31 15.23 -7.67
CA SER A 10 -2.51 14.02 -7.51
C SER A 10 -3.04 12.86 -8.35
N ILE A 11 -4.36 12.64 -8.33
CA ILE A 11 -5.02 11.61 -9.15
C ILE A 11 -4.89 11.93 -10.64
N SER A 12 -5.05 13.19 -11.04
CA SER A 12 -4.91 13.62 -12.43
C SER A 12 -3.50 13.33 -12.96
N SER A 13 -2.47 13.66 -12.19
CA SER A 13 -1.08 13.39 -12.57
C SER A 13 -0.72 11.90 -12.52
N ILE A 14 -1.34 11.13 -11.62
CA ILE A 14 -1.28 9.66 -11.64
C ILE A 14 -1.87 9.13 -12.96
N ASN A 15 -3.03 9.62 -13.37
CA ASN A 15 -3.70 9.16 -14.58
C ASN A 15 -2.95 9.54 -15.88
N SER A 16 -2.18 10.63 -15.87
CA SER A 16 -1.30 10.98 -17.00
C SER A 16 -0.03 10.13 -17.09
N SER A 17 0.25 9.31 -16.07
CA SER A 17 1.44 8.45 -16.05
C SER A 17 1.24 7.19 -16.91
N GLN A 18 2.33 6.62 -17.40
CA GLN A 18 2.33 5.34 -18.12
C GLN A 18 2.30 4.14 -17.16
N GLU A 19 2.98 4.28 -16.02
CA GLU A 19 3.14 3.23 -15.02
C GLU A 19 3.27 3.85 -13.63
N ILE A 20 2.80 3.15 -12.60
CA ILE A 20 2.89 3.59 -11.20
C ILE A 20 3.56 2.56 -10.32
N TRP A 21 4.44 3.05 -9.46
CA TRP A 21 5.14 2.28 -8.44
C TRP A 21 4.69 2.76 -7.07
N GLY A 22 4.15 1.88 -6.24
CA GLY A 22 3.54 2.30 -4.99
C GLY A 22 3.54 1.25 -3.89
N ILE A 23 3.23 1.71 -2.69
CA ILE A 23 2.95 0.86 -1.52
C ILE A 23 1.44 0.85 -1.26
N ASP A 24 0.98 0.01 -0.32
CA ASP A 24 -0.40 0.02 0.19
C ASP A 24 -0.77 1.41 0.75
N SER A 25 -1.34 2.23 -0.13
CA SER A 25 -1.69 3.63 0.08
C SER A 25 -2.90 3.98 -0.77
N VAL A 26 -3.67 4.99 -0.35
CA VAL A 26 -4.87 5.44 -1.07
C VAL A 26 -4.59 5.74 -2.54
N LEU A 27 -3.42 6.31 -2.85
CA LEU A 27 -3.04 6.63 -4.22
C LEU A 27 -2.83 5.40 -5.11
N LEU A 28 -2.33 4.29 -4.56
CA LEU A 28 -2.23 3.03 -5.30
C LEU A 28 -3.62 2.52 -5.70
N HIS A 29 -4.60 2.63 -4.80
CA HIS A 29 -5.98 2.22 -5.08
C HIS A 29 -6.60 3.08 -6.18
N TYR A 30 -6.41 4.41 -6.16
CA TYR A 30 -6.86 5.28 -7.25
C TYR A 30 -6.14 5.01 -8.58
N ALA A 31 -4.84 4.68 -8.55
CA ALA A 31 -4.07 4.36 -9.74
C ALA A 31 -4.56 3.09 -10.46
N ARG A 32 -5.18 2.16 -9.72
CA ARG A 32 -5.70 0.90 -10.27
C ARG A 32 -7.03 1.07 -11.00
N LEU A 33 -7.88 2.01 -10.57
CA LEU A 33 -9.20 2.25 -11.20
C LEU A 33 -9.15 2.50 -12.72
N PRO A 34 -8.22 3.31 -13.26
CA PRO A 34 -8.12 3.50 -14.72
C PRO A 34 -7.42 2.34 -15.46
N GLY A 35 -7.11 1.22 -14.79
CA GLY A 35 -6.47 0.06 -15.41
C GLY A 35 -5.00 0.27 -15.79
N LYS A 36 -4.33 1.24 -15.16
CA LYS A 36 -2.92 1.54 -15.45
C LYS A 36 -2.00 0.41 -15.01
N LYS A 37 -0.90 0.24 -15.76
CA LYS A 37 0.18 -0.64 -15.34
C LYS A 37 0.69 -0.19 -13.97
N ASN A 38 0.72 -1.10 -13.01
CA ASN A 38 1.19 -0.79 -11.66
C ASN A 38 2.09 -1.87 -11.10
N VAL A 39 3.11 -1.42 -10.37
CA VAL A 39 4.02 -2.23 -9.59
C VAL A 39 3.79 -1.85 -8.13
N SER A 40 3.50 -2.82 -7.27
CA SER A 40 3.16 -2.55 -5.89
C SER A 40 3.93 -3.39 -4.90
N PHE A 41 4.32 -2.77 -3.79
CA PHE A 41 5.12 -3.38 -2.73
C PHE A 41 4.31 -3.47 -1.44
N TRP A 42 4.23 -4.68 -0.89
CA TRP A 42 3.38 -5.02 0.24
C TRP A 42 4.22 -5.67 1.34
N GLY A 43 4.12 -5.12 2.55
CA GLY A 43 4.73 -5.68 3.74
C GLY A 43 3.76 -6.62 4.47
N PRO A 44 3.44 -6.40 5.75
CA PRO A 44 2.64 -7.33 6.55
C PRO A 44 1.15 -7.41 6.14
N ALA A 45 0.66 -6.42 5.37
CA ALA A 45 -0.72 -6.41 4.90
C ALA A 45 -0.85 -7.28 3.64
N ASP A 46 -1.68 -8.33 3.71
CA ASP A 46 -1.89 -9.22 2.56
C ASP A 46 -2.65 -8.47 1.45
N PRO A 47 -2.06 -8.32 0.24
CA PRO A 47 -2.70 -7.66 -0.89
C PRO A 47 -4.05 -8.27 -1.24
N ARG A 48 -4.21 -9.60 -1.09
CA ARG A 48 -5.46 -10.30 -1.47
C ARG A 48 -6.64 -9.94 -0.56
N ALA A 49 -6.37 -9.46 0.65
CA ALA A 49 -7.41 -9.01 1.57
C ALA A 49 -7.84 -7.55 1.31
N ARG A 50 -7.06 -6.79 0.55
CA ARG A 50 -7.27 -5.34 0.35
C ARG A 50 -7.53 -4.93 -1.08
N LEU A 51 -7.02 -5.71 -2.03
CA LEU A 51 -7.20 -5.48 -3.44
C LEU A 51 -8.43 -6.23 -3.91
N LYS A 52 -9.28 -5.52 -4.66
CA LYS A 52 -10.31 -6.16 -5.47
C LYS A 52 -9.61 -6.96 -6.58
N SER A 53 -10.10 -8.19 -6.82
CA SER A 53 -9.67 -8.95 -7.99
C SER A 53 -10.20 -8.25 -9.24
N GLU A 54 -9.32 -7.81 -10.11
CA GLU A 54 -9.69 -7.21 -11.39
C GLU A 54 -8.94 -7.97 -12.47
N GLN A 55 -9.70 -8.62 -13.34
CA GLN A 55 -9.21 -9.61 -14.31
C GLN A 55 -8.39 -8.95 -15.44
N ASP A 56 -8.57 -7.65 -15.66
CA ASP A 56 -7.95 -6.91 -16.77
C ASP A 56 -6.82 -5.97 -16.33
N LEU A 57 -6.35 -6.11 -15.09
CA LEU A 57 -5.37 -5.19 -14.51
C LEU A 57 -3.94 -5.69 -14.76
N ILE A 58 -3.15 -4.87 -15.44
CA ILE A 58 -1.70 -5.14 -15.63
C ILE A 58 -0.98 -4.76 -14.34
N SER A 59 -0.87 -5.69 -13.39
CA SER A 59 -0.23 -5.43 -12.09
C SER A 59 0.84 -6.43 -11.71
N GLU A 60 1.96 -5.92 -11.20
CA GLU A 60 3.01 -6.69 -10.53
C GLU A 60 2.92 -6.42 -9.02
N ILE A 61 2.86 -7.49 -8.22
CA ILE A 61 2.68 -7.41 -6.77
C ILE A 61 3.87 -8.10 -6.09
N TYR A 62 4.72 -7.31 -5.44
CA TYR A 62 5.78 -7.79 -4.58
C TYR A 62 5.28 -7.83 -3.14
N TYR A 63 5.01 -9.02 -2.62
CA TYR A 63 4.52 -9.21 -1.26
C TYR A 63 5.53 -10.02 -0.44
N VAL A 64 5.96 -9.44 0.68
CA VAL A 64 6.77 -10.14 1.67
C VAL A 64 6.00 -10.15 2.98
N LYS A 65 5.57 -11.36 3.39
CA LYS A 65 4.92 -11.55 4.69
C LYS A 65 5.96 -11.39 5.80
N GLY A 66 6.03 -10.19 6.36
CA GLY A 66 6.88 -9.85 7.50
C GLY A 66 6.08 -9.63 8.79
N PRO A 67 6.76 -9.52 9.95
CA PRO A 67 6.12 -9.01 11.16
C PRO A 67 5.54 -7.62 10.91
N CYS A 68 4.40 -7.28 11.52
CA CYS A 68 3.91 -5.92 11.38
C CYS A 68 4.86 -4.93 12.02
N SER A 69 5.11 -3.82 11.31
CA SER A 69 5.69 -2.63 11.92
C SER A 69 4.80 -2.22 13.10
N PRO A 70 5.38 -1.78 14.23
CA PRO A 70 4.59 -1.27 15.33
C PRO A 70 3.68 -0.17 14.79
N CYS A 71 2.38 -0.31 15.00
CA CYS A 71 1.45 0.76 14.66
C CYS A 71 1.95 2.04 15.34
N ILE A 72 2.02 3.15 14.60
CA ILE A 72 2.38 4.44 15.20
C ILE A 72 1.45 4.62 16.42
N PRO A 73 1.97 4.90 17.62
CA PRO A 73 1.20 4.89 18.87
C PRO A 73 0.10 5.97 18.97
N VAL A 74 -0.29 6.59 17.86
CA VAL A 74 -1.39 7.57 17.78
C VAL A 74 -2.76 6.91 17.91
N ALA A 75 -2.86 5.59 17.73
CA ALA A 75 -4.08 4.84 18.01
C ALA A 75 -4.04 4.29 19.45
N GLU A 76 -5.03 4.67 20.27
CA GLU A 76 -5.18 4.19 21.67
C GLU A 76 -5.10 2.66 21.80
N TYR A 77 -5.46 1.93 20.73
CA TYR A 77 -5.30 0.49 20.63
C TYR A 77 -4.78 0.09 19.26
N SER A 78 -3.73 -0.74 19.22
CA SER A 78 -3.28 -1.36 17.98
C SER A 78 -4.35 -2.34 17.48
N PRO A 79 -4.87 -2.20 16.24
CA PRO A 79 -5.92 -3.07 15.72
C PRO A 79 -5.47 -4.54 15.63
N CYS A 80 -4.17 -4.82 15.60
CA CYS A 80 -3.63 -6.19 15.63
C CYS A 80 -3.39 -6.73 17.04
N LYS A 81 -3.65 -5.95 18.10
CA LYS A 81 -3.41 -6.29 19.52
C LYS A 81 -2.00 -6.85 19.79
N GLY A 82 -1.01 -6.51 18.97
CA GLY A 82 0.36 -7.02 19.09
C GLY A 82 0.56 -8.48 18.64
N ALA A 83 -0.48 -9.19 18.19
CA ALA A 83 -0.37 -10.63 17.84
C ALA A 83 0.52 -10.89 16.61
N SER A 84 0.56 -9.96 15.66
CA SER A 84 1.40 -10.03 14.46
C SER A 84 2.64 -9.11 14.50
N CYS A 85 2.81 -8.31 15.55
CA CYS A 85 3.90 -7.35 15.71
C CYS A 85 4.95 -7.90 16.70
N LYS A 86 5.34 -9.18 16.55
CA LYS A 86 6.53 -9.68 17.21
C LYS A 86 7.75 -9.22 16.41
N LEU A 87 8.16 -7.98 16.63
CA LEU A 87 9.55 -7.60 16.39
C LEU A 87 10.41 -8.54 17.23
N ASN A 88 11.20 -9.41 16.58
CA ASN A 88 12.21 -10.19 17.27
C ASN A 88 13.17 -9.21 17.96
N LYS A 89 13.05 -9.08 19.28
CA LYS A 89 13.98 -8.33 20.14
C LYS A 89 15.30 -9.10 20.30
N GLY A 90 15.96 -9.45 19.20
CA GLY A 90 17.13 -10.33 19.18
C GLY A 90 18.11 -10.05 18.05
N ALA A 91 18.22 -8.81 17.61
CA ALA A 91 19.25 -8.37 16.67
C ALA A 91 19.79 -6.99 17.10
N LEU A 92 20.49 -6.98 18.24
CA LEU A 92 21.53 -6.03 18.62
C LEU A 92 22.60 -6.80 19.37
#